data_AF-A0AAW5BNV1-F1
#
_entry.id   AF-A0AAW5BNV1-F1
#
_cell.length_a   1.000
_cell.length_b   1.000
_cell.length_c   1.000
_cell.angle_alpha   90.00
_cell.angle_beta   90.00
_cell.angle_gamma   90.00
#
_symmetry.space_group_name_H-M   'P 1'
#
loop_
_entity.id
_entity.type
_entity.pdbx_description
1 polymer ?
#
loop_
_entity_poly.entity_id
_entity_poly.type
_entity_poly.pdbx_seq_one_letter_code
_entity_poly.pdbx_strand_id
1 'polypeptide(L)'
;METGLISVIITTYKREFSMLKEAIDSVLAQTYPHMEIMVVDDNGGDGEYTRRIEEGLKAYPQITYIKLAHNSGAQAARNTGIMASHGEFIAFLDDDDLWEPEKLAMQVPCFEDPGVGLVFCQGYVFDDKDIGHRRLYHKEGTFKEKPDFNGMLENDTIGTTSQAVVRKTVFDDCGMFDVDFPARQDYEMWLRILKRYGAAGIDVPLFNMRVHDGERITSDPMRGIRGYQKVYKKYKKDFRKNRTARTNLLNEISWRLWKQAHRYPESILYAVRLFFVNPGFVLKKGPMGKLSRILKRAMIVLVSLLVLAALWQKIMSDQDTLELSFYHVKSGKVREGFRIIQLSDLHLKEFGENNQELVERVKILEPDIIAITGDMNMEQNDDYHVVLDLCRQLVEITDVYYVMGNHELVDYAHRRTRIREDIEKTGVHMLFNHAEMIQVNTNDIYIGGLINEPYNYVEYGGKRFMDEYVRSEAFKLLLVHYPEYFMGELEDMPVDLALCGHAHGGIVRIPYLGGVYATDQGFFPPLSEGQHEINDSVVIISRGLGQSHPFPRINNKPEIVVVDVNWY
;
A
#
# COMPACT_ATOMS: atom_id res chain seq x y z
N MET A 1 -2.58 -53.20 -35.72
CA MET A 1 -2.83 -53.26 -34.26
C MET A 1 -4.26 -53.73 -34.10
N GLU A 2 -4.55 -54.65 -33.18
CA GLU A 2 -5.95 -54.89 -32.82
C GLU A 2 -6.53 -53.56 -32.34
N THR A 3 -7.58 -53.12 -33.01
CA THR A 3 -8.28 -51.87 -32.73
C THR A 3 -9.06 -52.04 -31.43
N GLY A 4 -8.60 -51.36 -30.36
CA GLY A 4 -9.20 -51.46 -29.02
C GLY A 4 -10.67 -51.05 -28.99
N LEU A 5 -11.49 -51.75 -28.20
CA LEU A 5 -12.91 -51.43 -28.03
C LEU A 5 -13.07 -50.04 -27.38
N ILE A 6 -13.96 -49.21 -27.91
CA ILE A 6 -14.33 -47.92 -27.29
C ILE A 6 -15.73 -48.02 -26.71
N SER A 7 -15.93 -47.54 -25.49
CA SER A 7 -17.26 -47.35 -24.91
C SER A 7 -17.66 -45.89 -25.02
N VAL A 8 -18.71 -45.61 -25.80
CA VAL A 8 -19.28 -44.28 -25.96
C VAL A 8 -20.39 -44.10 -24.94
N ILE A 9 -20.24 -43.14 -24.05
CA ILE A 9 -21.21 -42.82 -23.00
C ILE A 9 -21.92 -41.51 -23.35
N ILE A 10 -23.21 -41.63 -23.65
CA ILE A 10 -24.11 -40.49 -23.85
C ILE A 10 -24.92 -40.30 -22.57
N THR A 11 -24.85 -39.12 -21.94
CA THR A 11 -25.66 -38.82 -20.76
C THR A 11 -26.82 -37.92 -21.12
N THR A 12 -28.03 -38.24 -20.65
CA THR A 12 -29.22 -37.44 -20.96
C THR A 12 -30.02 -37.02 -19.73
N TYR A 13 -30.52 -35.78 -19.77
CA TYR A 13 -31.39 -35.21 -18.74
C TYR A 13 -32.33 -34.16 -19.34
N LYS A 14 -33.64 -34.34 -19.16
CA LYS A 14 -34.71 -33.46 -19.66
C LYS A 14 -34.58 -33.06 -21.13
N ARG A 15 -34.03 -33.95 -21.94
CA ARG A 15 -33.80 -33.73 -23.37
C ARG A 15 -34.91 -34.38 -24.17
N GLU A 16 -35.40 -33.66 -25.18
CA GLU A 16 -36.30 -34.26 -26.16
C GLU A 16 -35.58 -35.36 -26.94
N PHE A 17 -36.27 -36.49 -27.14
CA PHE A 17 -35.68 -37.65 -27.78
C PHE A 17 -35.14 -37.35 -29.19
N SER A 18 -35.75 -36.42 -29.94
CA SER A 18 -35.27 -36.02 -31.26
C SER A 18 -33.84 -35.48 -31.24
N MET A 19 -33.46 -34.74 -30.20
CA MET A 19 -32.10 -34.18 -30.09
C MET A 19 -31.10 -35.26 -29.65
N LEU A 20 -31.48 -36.10 -28.69
CA LEU A 20 -30.69 -37.28 -28.32
C LEU A 20 -30.48 -38.23 -29.52
N LYS A 21 -31.49 -38.35 -30.38
CA LYS A 21 -31.41 -39.14 -31.61
C LYS A 21 -30.31 -38.62 -32.54
N GLU A 22 -30.20 -37.32 -32.72
CA GLU A 22 -29.12 -36.73 -33.54
C GLU A 22 -27.73 -37.03 -32.96
N ALA A 23 -27.58 -36.95 -31.63
CA ALA A 23 -26.34 -37.34 -30.96
C ALA A 23 -26.00 -38.82 -31.19
N ILE A 24 -26.97 -39.72 -31.00
CA ILE A 24 -26.84 -41.17 -31.26
C ILE A 24 -26.46 -41.44 -32.73
N ASP A 25 -27.17 -40.83 -33.67
CA ASP A 25 -26.92 -41.01 -35.10
C ASP A 25 -25.49 -40.58 -35.47
N SER A 26 -24.97 -39.51 -34.85
CA SER A 26 -23.59 -39.05 -35.07
C SER A 26 -22.52 -40.02 -34.54
N VAL A 27 -22.84 -40.78 -33.48
CA VAL A 27 -21.98 -41.86 -32.98
C VAL A 27 -22.06 -43.07 -33.89
N LEU A 28 -23.25 -43.45 -34.36
CA LEU A 28 -23.43 -44.57 -35.28
C LEU A 28 -22.81 -44.31 -36.66
N ALA A 29 -22.65 -43.04 -37.04
CA ALA A 29 -21.97 -42.63 -38.27
C ALA A 29 -20.43 -42.67 -38.16
N GLN A 30 -19.86 -43.01 -37.00
CA GLN A 30 -18.40 -43.07 -36.85
C GLN A 30 -17.78 -44.13 -37.77
N THR A 31 -16.69 -43.77 -38.41
CA THR A 31 -15.89 -44.65 -39.28
C THR A 31 -15.07 -45.69 -38.50
N TYR A 32 -14.94 -45.52 -37.18
CA TYR A 32 -14.27 -46.48 -36.31
C TYR A 32 -15.21 -47.65 -35.95
N PRO A 33 -14.89 -48.91 -36.28
CA PRO A 33 -15.87 -49.99 -36.22
C PRO A 33 -16.03 -50.68 -34.86
N HIS A 34 -15.09 -50.50 -33.92
CA HIS A 34 -15.05 -51.26 -32.66
C HIS A 34 -15.56 -50.45 -31.47
N MET A 35 -16.87 -50.27 -31.37
CA MET A 35 -17.47 -49.52 -30.27
C MET A 35 -18.70 -50.21 -29.66
N GLU A 36 -18.92 -49.96 -28.37
CA GLU A 36 -20.20 -50.13 -27.70
C GLU A 36 -20.76 -48.75 -27.33
N ILE A 37 -22.08 -48.62 -27.32
CA ILE A 37 -22.75 -47.34 -27.06
C ILE A 37 -23.69 -47.51 -25.87
N MET A 38 -23.62 -46.56 -24.95
CA MET A 38 -24.40 -46.55 -23.72
C MET A 38 -25.12 -45.21 -23.59
N VAL A 39 -26.42 -45.24 -23.33
CA VAL A 39 -27.20 -44.05 -22.99
C VAL A 39 -27.57 -44.13 -21.52
N VAL A 40 -27.06 -43.18 -20.73
CA VAL A 40 -27.33 -43.08 -19.29
C VAL A 40 -28.35 -41.96 -19.05
N ASP A 41 -29.56 -42.35 -18.63
CA ASP A 41 -30.67 -41.43 -18.34
C ASP A 41 -30.69 -41.02 -16.86
N ASP A 42 -30.46 -39.72 -16.63
CA ASP A 42 -30.42 -39.07 -15.32
C ASP A 42 -31.74 -38.32 -14.97
N ASN A 43 -32.84 -38.60 -15.66
CA ASN A 43 -34.15 -38.00 -15.36
C ASN A 43 -34.74 -38.46 -14.02
N GLY A 44 -34.33 -39.64 -13.53
CA GLY A 44 -34.76 -40.20 -12.24
C GLY A 44 -36.16 -40.83 -12.28
N GLY A 45 -36.22 -42.15 -12.41
CA GLY A 45 -37.48 -42.91 -12.42
C GLY A 45 -38.26 -42.79 -13.74
N ASP A 46 -39.56 -43.09 -13.72
CA ASP A 46 -40.40 -43.28 -14.93
C ASP A 46 -41.19 -42.03 -15.37
N GLY A 47 -40.51 -40.88 -15.37
CA GLY A 47 -41.06 -39.60 -15.85
C GLY A 47 -41.33 -39.58 -17.37
N GLU A 48 -41.95 -38.51 -17.86
CA GLU A 48 -42.31 -38.37 -19.26
C GLU A 48 -41.09 -38.43 -20.20
N TYR A 49 -40.00 -37.72 -19.86
CA TYR A 49 -38.75 -37.79 -20.62
C TYR A 49 -38.21 -39.21 -20.68
N THR A 50 -38.11 -39.89 -19.53
CA THR A 50 -37.66 -41.28 -19.44
C THR A 50 -38.46 -42.20 -20.36
N ARG A 51 -39.80 -42.11 -20.35
CA ARG A 51 -40.66 -42.98 -21.18
C ARG A 51 -40.47 -42.72 -22.67
N ARG A 52 -40.33 -41.45 -23.07
CA ARG A 52 -40.08 -41.08 -24.47
C ARG A 52 -38.72 -41.58 -24.94
N ILE A 53 -37.69 -41.47 -24.09
CA ILE A 53 -36.35 -41.98 -24.38
C ILE A 53 -36.37 -43.51 -24.47
N GLU A 54 -36.96 -44.20 -23.49
CA GLU A 54 -37.07 -45.65 -23.45
C GLU A 54 -37.82 -46.21 -24.67
N GLU A 55 -38.93 -45.56 -25.08
CA GLU A 55 -39.65 -45.93 -26.30
C GLU A 55 -38.80 -45.69 -27.55
N GLY A 56 -38.18 -44.51 -27.67
CA GLY A 56 -37.38 -44.15 -28.82
C GLY A 56 -36.13 -45.04 -29.00
N LEU A 57 -35.51 -45.45 -27.89
CA LEU A 57 -34.33 -46.32 -27.90
C LEU A 57 -34.63 -47.76 -28.36
N LYS A 58 -35.89 -48.19 -28.44
CA LYS A 58 -36.26 -49.48 -29.06
C LYS A 58 -35.82 -49.58 -30.52
N ALA A 59 -35.68 -48.44 -31.21
CA ALA A 59 -35.16 -48.39 -32.57
C ALA A 59 -33.63 -48.64 -32.66
N TYR A 60 -32.93 -48.68 -31.51
CA TYR A 60 -31.48 -48.83 -31.41
C TYR A 60 -31.12 -50.01 -30.49
N PRO A 61 -31.42 -51.26 -30.88
CA PRO A 61 -31.22 -52.44 -30.04
C PRO A 61 -29.74 -52.70 -29.66
N GLN A 62 -28.80 -52.10 -30.38
CA GLN A 62 -27.37 -52.18 -30.10
C GLN A 62 -26.91 -51.25 -28.97
N ILE A 63 -27.76 -50.34 -28.49
CA ILE A 63 -27.42 -49.38 -27.44
C ILE A 63 -27.81 -49.93 -26.08
N THR A 64 -26.87 -49.91 -25.14
CA THR A 64 -27.15 -50.24 -23.74
C THR A 64 -27.80 -49.05 -23.06
N TYR A 65 -29.07 -49.19 -22.67
CA TYR A 65 -29.81 -48.17 -21.94
C TYR A 65 -29.70 -48.37 -20.43
N ILE A 66 -29.24 -47.34 -19.71
CA ILE A 66 -29.08 -47.36 -18.25
C ILE A 66 -29.93 -46.24 -17.64
N LYS A 67 -31.01 -46.61 -16.96
CA LYS A 67 -31.91 -45.69 -16.28
C LYS A 67 -31.51 -45.50 -14.81
N LEU A 68 -31.25 -44.26 -14.39
CA LEU A 68 -30.94 -43.95 -12.99
C LEU A 68 -32.22 -43.79 -12.15
N ALA A 69 -32.14 -44.24 -10.90
CA ALA A 69 -33.27 -44.17 -9.96
C ALA A 69 -33.62 -42.72 -9.56
N HIS A 70 -32.62 -41.84 -9.50
CA HIS A 70 -32.75 -40.44 -9.12
C HIS A 70 -31.83 -39.58 -9.97
N ASN A 71 -32.22 -38.32 -10.19
CA ASN A 71 -31.29 -37.34 -10.76
C ASN A 71 -30.09 -37.15 -9.82
N SER A 72 -28.93 -37.54 -10.31
CA SER A 72 -27.66 -37.58 -9.57
C SER A 72 -26.60 -36.67 -10.20
N GLY A 73 -26.94 -36.00 -11.29
CA GLY A 73 -26.08 -35.07 -12.01
C GLY A 73 -25.22 -35.78 -13.08
N ALA A 74 -24.80 -35.00 -14.07
CA ALA A 74 -24.10 -35.50 -15.24
C ALA A 74 -22.76 -36.21 -14.91
N GLN A 75 -22.14 -35.91 -13.77
CA GLN A 75 -20.94 -36.59 -13.26
C GLN A 75 -21.27 -38.02 -12.84
N ALA A 76 -22.34 -38.20 -12.07
CA ALA A 76 -22.77 -39.51 -11.61
C ALA A 76 -23.26 -40.36 -12.79
N ALA A 77 -23.95 -39.75 -13.76
CA ALA A 77 -24.34 -40.41 -14.99
C ALA A 77 -23.11 -40.89 -15.80
N ARG A 78 -22.11 -40.02 -16.00
CA ARG A 78 -20.85 -40.42 -16.66
C ARG A 78 -20.14 -41.54 -15.89
N ASN A 79 -20.03 -41.43 -14.57
CA ASN A 79 -19.42 -42.46 -13.73
C ASN A 79 -20.15 -43.81 -13.84
N THR A 80 -21.48 -43.79 -13.90
CA THR A 80 -22.29 -45.01 -14.11
C THR A 80 -21.97 -45.65 -15.46
N GLY A 81 -21.89 -44.84 -16.53
CA GLY A 81 -21.44 -45.32 -17.83
C GLY A 81 -20.03 -45.90 -17.79
N ILE A 82 -19.07 -45.25 -17.12
CA ILE A 82 -17.69 -45.75 -17.01
C ILE A 82 -17.68 -47.12 -16.30
N MET A 83 -18.43 -47.27 -15.22
CA MET A 83 -18.48 -48.52 -14.47
C MET A 83 -19.09 -49.68 -15.26
N ALA A 84 -20.10 -49.40 -16.10
CA ALA A 84 -20.77 -50.42 -16.90
C ALA A 84 -20.11 -50.69 -18.26
N SER A 85 -19.07 -49.93 -18.61
CA SER A 85 -18.33 -50.06 -19.87
C SER A 85 -17.43 -51.30 -19.91
N HIS A 86 -17.04 -51.75 -21.10
CA HIS A 86 -16.09 -52.85 -21.35
C HIS A 86 -14.91 -52.45 -22.26
N GLY A 87 -14.97 -51.26 -22.86
CA GLY A 87 -13.94 -50.73 -23.75
C GLY A 87 -12.60 -50.45 -23.07
N GLU A 88 -11.54 -50.53 -23.86
CA GLU A 88 -10.21 -50.05 -23.50
C GLU A 88 -10.18 -48.52 -23.37
N PHE A 89 -11.00 -47.84 -24.18
CA PHE A 89 -11.14 -46.39 -24.19
C PHE A 89 -12.57 -45.98 -23.88
N ILE A 90 -12.73 -44.85 -23.22
CA ILE A 90 -14.01 -44.23 -22.91
C ILE A 90 -14.12 -42.92 -23.67
N ALA A 91 -15.21 -42.74 -24.40
CA ALA A 91 -15.56 -41.48 -25.05
C ALA A 91 -16.89 -40.97 -24.49
N PHE A 92 -17.05 -39.66 -24.38
CA PHE A 92 -18.26 -39.04 -23.85
C PHE A 92 -18.91 -38.16 -24.90
N LEU A 93 -20.23 -38.16 -24.96
CA LEU A 93 -20.99 -37.22 -25.78
C LEU A 93 -22.18 -36.67 -24.98
N ASP A 94 -22.32 -35.35 -24.96
CA ASP A 94 -23.49 -34.70 -24.37
C ASP A 94 -24.69 -34.84 -25.34
N ASP A 95 -25.91 -34.99 -24.81
CA ASP A 95 -27.12 -35.34 -25.58
C ASP A 95 -27.61 -34.28 -26.58
N ASP A 96 -26.95 -33.12 -26.63
CA ASP A 96 -27.19 -32.01 -27.55
C ASP A 96 -26.02 -31.73 -28.52
N ASP A 97 -24.87 -32.39 -28.34
CA ASP A 97 -23.70 -32.24 -29.20
C ASP A 97 -23.66 -33.29 -30.32
N LEU A 98 -22.82 -33.06 -31.33
CA LEU A 98 -22.65 -33.98 -32.47
C LEU A 98 -21.17 -34.27 -32.74
N TRP A 99 -20.87 -35.45 -33.26
CA TRP A 99 -19.53 -35.80 -33.76
C TRP A 99 -19.44 -35.79 -35.28
N GLU A 100 -18.26 -35.46 -35.79
CA GLU A 100 -17.90 -35.72 -37.19
C GLU A 100 -17.49 -37.19 -37.36
N PRO A 101 -17.77 -37.84 -38.51
CA PRO A 101 -17.61 -39.29 -38.71
C PRO A 101 -16.20 -39.85 -38.44
N GLU A 102 -15.16 -39.04 -38.60
CA GLU A 102 -13.76 -39.46 -38.46
C GLU A 102 -13.21 -39.32 -37.03
N LYS A 103 -14.00 -38.79 -36.08
CA LYS A 103 -13.51 -38.43 -34.74
C LYS A 103 -12.77 -39.57 -34.04
N LEU A 104 -13.44 -40.71 -33.86
CA LEU A 104 -12.86 -41.85 -33.13
C LEU A 104 -11.70 -42.48 -33.92
N ALA A 105 -11.83 -42.57 -35.25
CA ALA A 105 -10.78 -43.12 -36.11
C ALA A 105 -9.48 -42.29 -36.06
N MET A 106 -9.59 -40.98 -35.88
CA MET A 106 -8.43 -40.10 -35.71
C MET A 106 -7.88 -40.10 -34.28
N GLN A 107 -8.73 -40.24 -33.25
CA GLN A 107 -8.30 -40.12 -31.85
C GLN A 107 -7.69 -41.41 -31.26
N VAL A 108 -8.18 -42.59 -31.62
CA VAL A 108 -7.69 -43.85 -31.06
C VAL A 108 -6.20 -44.09 -31.32
N PRO A 109 -5.65 -43.86 -32.53
CA PRO A 109 -4.22 -44.09 -32.79
C PRO A 109 -3.30 -43.24 -31.91
N CYS A 110 -3.76 -42.11 -31.37
CA CYS A 110 -2.96 -41.28 -30.46
C CYS A 110 -2.66 -41.96 -29.11
N PHE A 111 -3.32 -43.08 -28.79
CA PHE A 111 -3.05 -43.88 -27.61
C PHE A 111 -1.97 -44.96 -27.79
N GLU A 112 -1.34 -45.04 -28.97
CA GLU A 112 -0.16 -45.89 -29.20
C GLU A 112 0.97 -45.57 -28.22
N ASP A 113 1.09 -44.30 -27.81
CA ASP A 113 1.94 -43.91 -26.68
C ASP A 113 1.26 -44.29 -25.35
N PRO A 114 1.81 -45.24 -24.58
CA PRO A 114 1.24 -45.65 -23.30
C PRO A 114 1.25 -44.53 -22.24
N GLY A 115 2.07 -43.48 -22.43
CA GLY A 115 2.09 -42.29 -21.59
C GLY A 115 0.89 -41.35 -21.81
N VAL A 116 0.14 -41.51 -22.91
CA VAL A 116 -1.06 -40.73 -23.20
C VAL A 116 -2.27 -41.35 -22.52
N GLY A 117 -2.90 -40.57 -21.65
CA GLY A 117 -4.11 -40.96 -20.92
C GLY A 117 -5.40 -40.30 -21.44
N LEU A 118 -5.27 -39.20 -22.18
CA LEU A 118 -6.37 -38.38 -22.67
C LEU A 118 -6.07 -37.92 -24.10
N VAL A 119 -7.04 -38.09 -25.01
CA VAL A 119 -6.98 -37.55 -26.37
C VAL A 119 -8.18 -36.63 -26.58
N PHE A 120 -7.97 -35.51 -27.27
CA PHE A 120 -9.01 -34.54 -27.57
C PHE A 120 -8.83 -33.95 -28.96
N CYS A 121 -9.79 -33.14 -29.41
CA CYS A 121 -9.78 -32.57 -30.74
C CYS A 121 -10.28 -31.12 -30.73
N GLN A 122 -10.05 -30.39 -31.81
CA GLN A 122 -10.77 -29.16 -32.07
C GLN A 122 -12.27 -29.46 -32.28
N GLY A 123 -13.10 -28.42 -32.23
CA GLY A 123 -14.50 -28.54 -32.66
C GLY A 123 -15.07 -27.24 -33.19
N TYR A 124 -16.35 -27.31 -33.53
CA TYR A 124 -17.17 -26.17 -33.89
C TYR A 124 -18.19 -25.86 -32.80
N VAL A 125 -18.72 -24.65 -32.84
CA VAL A 125 -19.93 -24.21 -32.12
C VAL A 125 -20.93 -23.74 -33.16
N PHE A 126 -22.16 -24.21 -33.08
CA PHE A 126 -23.25 -23.81 -33.95
C PHE A 126 -24.51 -23.47 -33.14
N ASP A 127 -25.39 -22.65 -33.72
CA ASP A 127 -26.65 -22.24 -33.11
C ASP A 127 -27.80 -22.89 -33.89
N ASP A 128 -28.80 -23.46 -33.19
CA ASP A 128 -30.00 -24.04 -33.83
C ASP A 128 -30.76 -23.02 -34.68
N LYS A 129 -30.60 -21.73 -34.39
CA LYS A 129 -31.21 -20.62 -35.13
C LYS A 129 -30.41 -20.21 -36.38
N ASP A 130 -29.18 -20.68 -36.52
CA ASP A 130 -28.27 -20.36 -37.63
C ASP A 130 -27.37 -21.55 -37.98
N ILE A 131 -28.01 -22.64 -38.42
CA ILE A 131 -27.37 -23.93 -38.73
C ILE A 131 -26.28 -23.78 -39.82
N GLY A 132 -26.37 -22.75 -40.67
CA GLY A 132 -25.42 -22.49 -41.75
C GLY A 132 -24.09 -21.88 -41.30
N HIS A 133 -23.99 -21.41 -40.06
CA HIS A 133 -22.78 -20.77 -39.55
C HIS A 133 -22.17 -21.53 -38.37
N ARG A 134 -21.01 -22.13 -38.59
CA ARG A 134 -20.20 -22.77 -37.55
C ARG A 134 -18.96 -21.93 -37.27
N ARG A 135 -18.64 -21.74 -35.98
CA ARG A 135 -17.38 -21.08 -35.54
C ARG A 135 -16.50 -22.07 -34.80
N LEU A 136 -15.18 -21.91 -34.87
CA LEU A 136 -14.28 -22.77 -34.08
C LEU A 136 -14.57 -22.64 -32.58
N TYR A 137 -14.52 -23.77 -31.87
CA TYR A 137 -14.70 -23.87 -30.43
C TYR A 137 -13.53 -23.19 -29.70
N HIS A 138 -12.31 -23.57 -30.03
CA HIS A 138 -11.13 -22.85 -29.59
C HIS A 138 -10.85 -21.70 -30.56
N LYS A 139 -10.45 -20.55 -30.01
CA LYS A 139 -10.02 -19.42 -30.84
C LYS A 139 -8.65 -19.72 -31.45
N GLU A 140 -8.34 -19.03 -32.54
CA GLU A 140 -7.03 -19.13 -33.18
C GLU A 140 -5.89 -18.92 -32.17
N GLY A 141 -4.93 -19.85 -32.16
CA GLY A 141 -3.78 -19.84 -31.25
C GLY A 141 -4.04 -20.33 -29.83
N THR A 142 -5.27 -20.69 -29.45
CA THR A 142 -5.57 -21.21 -28.09
C THR A 142 -5.51 -22.74 -27.98
N PHE A 143 -5.70 -23.46 -29.09
CA PHE A 143 -5.56 -24.91 -29.13
C PHE A 143 -4.09 -25.33 -28.93
N LYS A 144 -3.87 -26.41 -28.19
CA LYS A 144 -2.53 -26.96 -27.91
C LYS A 144 -2.57 -28.46 -28.12
N GLU A 145 -1.80 -29.00 -29.05
CA GLU A 145 -1.77 -30.45 -29.31
C GLU A 145 -1.19 -31.26 -28.15
N LYS A 146 -0.38 -30.65 -27.28
CA LYS A 146 0.23 -31.32 -26.12
C LYS A 146 0.13 -30.42 -24.89
N PRO A 147 -1.08 -30.25 -24.31
CA PRO A 147 -1.23 -29.42 -23.12
C PRO A 147 -0.58 -30.13 -21.92
N ASP A 148 0.08 -29.36 -21.07
CA ASP A 148 0.60 -29.85 -19.79
C ASP A 148 -0.24 -29.32 -18.62
N PHE A 149 0.03 -29.82 -17.42
CA PHE A 149 -0.69 -29.42 -16.21
C PHE A 149 -0.60 -27.90 -15.93
N ASN A 150 0.55 -27.26 -16.16
CA ASN A 150 0.72 -25.83 -15.87
C ASN A 150 0.00 -24.96 -16.90
N GLY A 151 0.09 -25.30 -18.19
CA GLY A 151 -0.66 -24.66 -19.25
C GLY A 151 -2.16 -24.80 -19.04
N MET A 152 -2.61 -25.98 -18.61
CA MET A 152 -4.01 -26.23 -18.27
C MET A 152 -4.49 -25.39 -17.08
N LEU A 153 -3.65 -25.20 -16.05
CA LEU A 153 -3.95 -24.29 -14.94
C LEU A 153 -4.09 -22.83 -15.39
N GLU A 154 -3.31 -22.43 -16.41
CA GLU A 154 -3.35 -21.08 -16.96
C GLU A 154 -4.60 -20.84 -17.81
N ASN A 155 -4.94 -21.80 -18.68
CA ASN A 155 -6.11 -21.77 -19.53
C ASN A 155 -6.65 -23.19 -19.74
N ASP A 156 -7.96 -23.35 -19.61
CA ASP A 156 -8.67 -24.57 -19.97
C ASP A 156 -8.62 -24.75 -21.49
N THR A 157 -7.65 -25.53 -21.98
CA THR A 157 -7.30 -25.69 -23.41
C THR A 157 -7.82 -26.99 -24.02
N ILE A 158 -8.35 -27.88 -23.18
CA ILE A 158 -9.05 -29.09 -23.63
C ILE A 158 -10.51 -28.70 -23.80
N GLY A 159 -11.25 -28.40 -22.73
CA GLY A 159 -12.68 -28.04 -22.79
C GLY A 159 -13.62 -29.19 -22.42
N THR A 160 -14.79 -29.25 -23.09
CA THR A 160 -15.89 -30.18 -22.80
C THR A 160 -15.53 -31.67 -22.86
N THR A 161 -16.35 -32.53 -22.24
CA THR A 161 -16.27 -33.99 -22.37
C THR A 161 -16.57 -34.49 -23.77
N SER A 162 -17.41 -33.81 -24.55
CA SER A 162 -17.83 -34.23 -25.90
C SER A 162 -16.69 -34.43 -26.89
N GLN A 163 -15.52 -33.81 -26.66
CA GLN A 163 -14.35 -33.96 -27.54
C GLN A 163 -13.35 -35.01 -27.05
N ALA A 164 -13.47 -35.45 -25.79
CA ALA A 164 -12.45 -36.22 -25.10
C ALA A 164 -12.65 -37.73 -25.26
N VAL A 165 -11.55 -38.44 -25.42
CA VAL A 165 -11.43 -39.89 -25.28
C VAL A 165 -10.38 -40.16 -24.21
N VAL A 166 -10.62 -41.09 -23.31
CA VAL A 166 -9.78 -41.37 -22.15
C VAL A 166 -9.49 -42.86 -22.08
N ARG A 167 -8.24 -43.24 -21.82
CA ARG A 167 -7.92 -44.65 -21.56
C ARG A 167 -8.61 -45.10 -20.28
N LYS A 168 -9.37 -46.20 -20.31
CA LYS A 168 -10.22 -46.61 -19.19
C LYS A 168 -9.45 -46.78 -17.88
N THR A 169 -8.25 -47.34 -17.95
CA THR A 169 -7.37 -47.54 -16.77
C THR A 169 -7.01 -46.24 -16.06
N VAL A 170 -7.08 -45.08 -16.73
CA VAL A 170 -6.84 -43.77 -16.10
C VAL A 170 -7.87 -43.47 -15.02
N PHE A 171 -9.11 -43.98 -15.14
CA PHE A 171 -10.13 -43.81 -14.09
C PHE A 171 -9.80 -44.61 -12.83
N ASP A 172 -9.06 -45.71 -12.92
CA ASP A 172 -8.57 -46.47 -11.77
C ASP A 172 -7.48 -45.69 -11.03
N ASP A 173 -6.56 -45.07 -11.78
CA ASP A 173 -5.41 -44.36 -11.22
C ASP A 173 -5.75 -42.95 -10.69
N CYS A 174 -6.55 -42.21 -11.46
CA CYS A 174 -6.92 -40.81 -11.16
C CYS A 174 -8.26 -40.72 -10.42
N GLY A 175 -9.04 -41.79 -10.37
CA GLY A 175 -10.41 -41.78 -9.86
C GLY A 175 -11.42 -41.19 -10.84
N MET A 176 -12.70 -41.41 -10.55
CA MET A 176 -13.85 -41.00 -11.35
C MET A 176 -14.10 -39.47 -11.33
N PHE A 177 -15.08 -39.00 -12.12
CA PHE A 177 -15.54 -37.61 -12.05
C PHE A 177 -16.03 -37.26 -10.65
N ASP A 178 -15.63 -36.09 -10.16
CA ASP A 178 -15.97 -35.61 -8.82
C ASP A 178 -17.41 -35.08 -8.80
N VAL A 179 -18.33 -35.88 -8.24
CA VAL A 179 -19.78 -35.61 -8.23
C VAL A 179 -20.16 -34.35 -7.44
N ASP A 180 -19.26 -33.86 -6.58
CA ASP A 180 -19.51 -32.64 -5.82
C ASP A 180 -19.35 -31.36 -6.67
N PHE A 181 -18.72 -31.42 -7.85
CA PHE A 181 -18.52 -30.23 -8.69
C PHE A 181 -19.83 -29.79 -9.36
N PRO A 182 -20.35 -28.57 -9.12
CA PRO A 182 -21.60 -28.12 -9.76
C PRO A 182 -21.45 -27.73 -11.24
N ALA A 183 -20.20 -27.50 -11.67
CA ALA A 183 -19.74 -27.24 -13.03
C ALA A 183 -18.21 -27.36 -13.06
N ARG A 184 -17.59 -27.34 -14.24
CA ARG A 184 -16.12 -27.47 -14.44
C ARG A 184 -15.55 -28.80 -13.94
N GLN A 185 -16.37 -29.85 -13.94
CA GLN A 185 -16.02 -31.23 -13.60
C GLN A 185 -15.04 -31.84 -14.63
N ASP A 186 -15.19 -31.45 -15.89
CA ASP A 186 -14.32 -31.78 -17.01
C ASP A 186 -12.93 -31.17 -16.78
N TYR A 187 -12.88 -29.86 -16.57
CA TYR A 187 -11.65 -29.12 -16.30
C TYR A 187 -10.88 -29.72 -15.12
N GLU A 188 -11.58 -30.04 -14.04
CA GLU A 188 -10.99 -30.67 -12.86
C GLU A 188 -10.43 -32.07 -13.18
N MET A 189 -11.16 -32.89 -13.93
CA MET A 189 -10.72 -34.22 -14.33
C MET A 189 -9.47 -34.16 -15.21
N TRP A 190 -9.45 -33.26 -16.19
CA TRP A 190 -8.29 -33.05 -17.08
C TRP A 190 -7.05 -32.61 -16.30
N LEU A 191 -7.19 -31.66 -15.36
CA LEU A 191 -6.09 -31.29 -14.46
C LEU A 191 -5.56 -32.48 -13.66
N ARG A 192 -6.44 -33.37 -13.23
CA ARG A 192 -6.08 -34.56 -12.46
C ARG A 192 -5.30 -35.57 -13.31
N ILE A 193 -5.77 -35.82 -14.53
CA ILE A 193 -5.11 -36.70 -15.51
C ILE A 193 -3.74 -36.15 -15.88
N LEU A 194 -3.63 -34.86 -16.21
CA LEU A 194 -2.38 -34.21 -16.63
C LEU A 194 -1.28 -34.15 -15.56
N LYS A 195 -1.59 -34.46 -14.29
CA LYS A 195 -0.57 -34.67 -13.25
C LYS A 195 0.16 -36.00 -13.35
N ARG A 196 -0.39 -36.97 -14.09
CA ARG A 196 0.11 -38.35 -14.15
C ARG A 196 0.35 -38.84 -15.58
N TYR A 197 -0.50 -38.43 -16.51
CA TYR A 197 -0.47 -38.84 -17.92
C TYR A 197 -0.32 -37.62 -18.83
N GLY A 198 0.19 -37.86 -20.03
CA GLY A 198 0.16 -36.88 -21.11
C GLY A 198 -1.23 -36.81 -21.77
N ALA A 199 -1.45 -35.76 -22.55
CA ALA A 199 -2.59 -35.63 -23.45
C ALA A 199 -2.13 -35.34 -24.89
N ALA A 200 -2.92 -35.82 -25.86
CA ALA A 200 -2.73 -35.53 -27.27
C ALA A 200 -3.97 -34.84 -27.86
N GLY A 201 -3.77 -33.73 -28.56
CA GLY A 201 -4.81 -32.94 -29.20
C GLY A 201 -4.67 -33.01 -30.71
N ILE A 202 -5.80 -33.22 -31.39
CA ILE A 202 -5.89 -33.22 -32.85
C ILE A 202 -6.50 -31.89 -33.29
N ASP A 203 -5.74 -31.04 -33.99
CA ASP A 203 -6.23 -29.74 -34.48
C ASP A 203 -7.09 -29.89 -35.75
N VAL A 204 -8.08 -30.78 -35.67
CA VAL A 204 -9.12 -31.00 -36.67
C VAL A 204 -10.46 -30.90 -35.96
N PRO A 205 -11.40 -30.08 -36.46
CA PRO A 205 -12.70 -29.90 -35.81
C PRO A 205 -13.56 -31.15 -36.00
N LEU A 206 -13.60 -32.02 -34.98
CA LEU A 206 -14.22 -33.35 -35.03
C LEU A 206 -15.46 -33.49 -34.13
N PHE A 207 -15.85 -32.42 -33.44
CA PHE A 207 -17.12 -32.34 -32.72
C PHE A 207 -17.79 -30.98 -32.94
N ASN A 208 -19.09 -30.93 -32.70
CA ASN A 208 -19.92 -29.75 -32.86
C ASN A 208 -20.71 -29.51 -31.56
N MET A 209 -20.40 -28.42 -30.87
CA MET A 209 -21.13 -27.99 -29.69
C MET A 209 -22.38 -27.21 -30.10
N ARG A 210 -23.55 -27.66 -29.65
CA ARG A 210 -24.82 -26.99 -29.95
C ARG A 210 -25.12 -25.85 -28.97
N VAL A 211 -25.58 -24.73 -29.49
CA VAL A 211 -26.16 -23.63 -28.71
C VAL A 211 -27.66 -23.60 -28.97
N HIS A 212 -28.43 -23.82 -27.90
CA HIS A 212 -29.89 -23.79 -27.93
C HIS A 212 -30.44 -23.16 -26.62
N ASP A 213 -31.73 -22.81 -26.62
CA ASP A 213 -32.39 -22.09 -25.50
C ASP A 213 -32.77 -23.01 -24.31
N GLY A 214 -32.51 -24.31 -24.43
CA GLY A 214 -32.85 -25.32 -23.42
C GLY A 214 -31.89 -25.33 -22.22
N GLU A 215 -32.26 -26.13 -21.21
CA GLU A 215 -31.50 -26.23 -19.95
C GLU A 215 -30.09 -26.80 -20.19
N ARG A 216 -29.07 -26.09 -19.69
CA ARG A 216 -27.65 -26.49 -19.78
C ARG A 216 -26.92 -26.11 -18.50
N ILE A 217 -25.92 -26.89 -18.09
CA ILE A 217 -25.11 -26.57 -16.89
C ILE A 217 -24.45 -25.18 -17.01
N THR A 218 -24.08 -24.78 -18.23
CA THR A 218 -23.39 -23.53 -18.54
C THR A 218 -24.28 -22.29 -18.48
N SER A 219 -25.61 -22.42 -18.36
CA SER A 219 -26.54 -21.28 -18.31
C SER A 219 -26.58 -20.59 -16.94
N ASP A 220 -26.23 -21.29 -15.85
CA ASP A 220 -26.13 -20.72 -14.50
C ASP A 220 -24.70 -20.24 -14.21
N PRO A 221 -24.43 -18.91 -14.22
CA PRO A 221 -23.10 -18.38 -13.99
C PRO A 221 -22.57 -18.69 -12.58
N MET A 222 -23.45 -18.86 -11.59
CA MET A 222 -23.05 -19.18 -10.22
C MET A 222 -22.57 -20.62 -10.08
N ARG A 223 -23.05 -21.57 -10.89
CA ARG A 223 -22.46 -22.93 -10.96
C ARG A 223 -21.03 -22.86 -11.46
N GLY A 224 -20.78 -22.10 -12.55
CA GLY A 224 -19.44 -21.90 -13.09
C GLY A 224 -18.47 -21.23 -12.10
N ILE A 225 -18.91 -20.17 -11.41
CA ILE A 225 -18.10 -19.50 -10.36
C ILE A 225 -17.76 -20.46 -9.22
N ARG A 226 -18.74 -21.24 -8.74
CA ARG A 226 -18.51 -22.26 -7.69
C ARG A 226 -17.57 -23.37 -8.16
N GLY A 227 -17.66 -23.79 -9.42
CA GLY A 227 -16.72 -24.74 -10.03
C GLY A 227 -15.28 -24.24 -9.96
N TYR A 228 -15.01 -23.02 -10.45
CA TYR A 228 -13.68 -22.41 -10.36
C TYR A 228 -13.18 -22.24 -8.92
N GLN A 229 -14.04 -21.87 -7.98
CA GLN A 229 -13.69 -21.78 -6.56
C GLN A 229 -13.30 -23.14 -5.98
N LYS A 230 -14.00 -24.22 -6.35
CA LYS A 230 -13.64 -25.59 -5.96
C LYS A 230 -12.32 -26.04 -6.57
N VAL A 231 -12.09 -25.78 -7.87
CA VAL A 231 -10.79 -26.04 -8.53
C VAL A 231 -9.67 -25.29 -7.78
N TYR A 232 -9.84 -23.99 -7.50
CA TYR A 232 -8.86 -23.22 -6.73
C TYR A 232 -8.58 -23.82 -5.35
N LYS A 233 -9.62 -24.27 -4.64
CA LYS A 233 -9.47 -24.89 -3.32
C LYS A 233 -8.68 -26.20 -3.40
N LYS A 234 -8.99 -27.05 -4.38
CA LYS A 234 -8.35 -28.36 -4.60
C LYS A 234 -6.87 -28.20 -5.01
N TYR A 235 -6.57 -27.27 -5.91
CA TYR A 235 -5.23 -27.03 -6.45
C TYR A 235 -4.54 -25.77 -5.90
N LYS A 236 -4.88 -25.36 -4.67
CA LYS A 236 -4.43 -24.08 -4.06
C LYS A 236 -2.91 -23.90 -4.06
N LYS A 237 -2.14 -24.98 -3.83
CA LYS A 237 -0.67 -24.94 -3.82
C LYS A 237 -0.12 -24.69 -5.22
N ASP A 238 -0.72 -25.31 -6.24
CA ASP A 238 -0.29 -25.20 -7.63
C ASP A 238 -0.57 -23.78 -8.17
N PHE A 239 -1.77 -23.24 -7.94
CA PHE A 239 -2.09 -21.84 -8.25
C PHE A 239 -1.21 -20.83 -7.51
N ARG A 240 -0.74 -21.13 -6.29
CA ARG A 240 0.17 -20.23 -5.58
C ARG A 240 1.55 -20.17 -6.22
N LYS A 241 2.01 -21.27 -6.82
CA LYS A 241 3.29 -21.36 -7.53
C LYS A 241 3.21 -20.76 -8.94
N ASN A 242 2.05 -20.82 -9.59
CA ASN A 242 1.83 -20.25 -10.91
C ASN A 242 1.06 -18.91 -10.85
N ARG A 243 1.80 -17.79 -10.94
CA ARG A 243 1.23 -16.42 -10.91
C ARG A 243 0.26 -16.15 -12.07
N THR A 244 0.53 -16.68 -13.26
CA THR A 244 -0.31 -16.52 -14.45
C THR A 244 -1.65 -17.23 -14.25
N ALA A 245 -1.62 -18.49 -13.83
CA ALA A 245 -2.82 -19.27 -13.53
C ALA A 245 -3.70 -18.59 -12.47
N ARG A 246 -3.09 -18.11 -11.39
CA ARG A 246 -3.82 -17.37 -10.35
C ARG A 246 -4.41 -16.06 -10.85
N THR A 247 -3.67 -15.35 -11.71
CA THR A 247 -4.15 -14.12 -12.36
C THR A 247 -5.39 -14.40 -13.21
N ASN A 248 -5.31 -15.40 -14.09
CA ASN A 248 -6.37 -15.77 -15.01
C ASN A 248 -7.62 -16.25 -14.27
N LEU A 249 -7.46 -17.12 -13.26
CA LEU A 249 -8.56 -17.62 -12.45
C LEU A 249 -9.29 -16.52 -11.68
N LEU A 250 -8.56 -15.63 -10.99
CA LEU A 250 -9.17 -14.52 -10.24
C LEU A 250 -9.88 -13.55 -11.20
N ASN A 251 -9.29 -13.31 -12.37
CA ASN A 251 -9.90 -12.49 -13.42
C ASN A 251 -11.19 -13.12 -13.95
N GLU A 252 -11.18 -14.42 -14.25
CA GLU A 252 -12.34 -15.16 -14.77
C GLU A 252 -13.49 -15.15 -13.76
N ILE A 253 -13.21 -15.41 -12.47
CA ILE A 253 -14.23 -15.33 -11.41
C ILE A 253 -14.76 -13.89 -11.27
N SER A 254 -13.88 -12.90 -11.23
CA SER A 254 -14.27 -11.48 -11.12
C SER A 254 -15.13 -11.04 -12.31
N TRP A 255 -14.76 -11.44 -13.53
CA TRP A 255 -15.47 -11.13 -14.76
C TRP A 255 -16.86 -11.78 -14.78
N ARG A 256 -16.99 -13.06 -14.41
CA ARG A 256 -18.30 -13.73 -14.35
C ARG A 256 -19.22 -13.12 -13.31
N LEU A 257 -18.70 -12.81 -12.11
CA LEU A 257 -19.45 -12.11 -11.06
C LEU A 257 -19.96 -10.76 -11.56
N TRP A 258 -19.16 -10.04 -12.35
CA TRP A 258 -19.53 -8.75 -12.90
C TRP A 258 -20.54 -8.84 -14.05
N LYS A 259 -20.20 -9.61 -15.09
CA LYS A 259 -20.88 -9.60 -16.39
C LYS A 259 -22.07 -10.54 -16.48
N GLN A 260 -22.04 -11.66 -15.77
CA GLN A 260 -23.06 -12.70 -15.89
C GLN A 260 -23.95 -12.77 -14.64
N ALA A 261 -23.37 -12.69 -13.44
CA ALA A 261 -24.14 -12.83 -12.20
C ALA A 261 -24.59 -11.48 -11.59
N HIS A 262 -24.09 -10.34 -12.09
CA HIS A 262 -24.38 -9.00 -11.56
C HIS A 262 -24.10 -8.80 -10.05
N ARG A 263 -23.17 -9.57 -9.47
CA ARG A 263 -22.74 -9.51 -8.06
C ARG A 263 -21.52 -8.60 -7.90
N TYR A 264 -21.74 -7.30 -8.06
CA TYR A 264 -20.66 -6.30 -8.09
C TYR A 264 -19.76 -6.28 -6.85
N PRO A 265 -20.27 -6.34 -5.59
CA PRO A 265 -19.42 -6.31 -4.40
C PRO A 265 -18.40 -7.46 -4.34
N GLU A 266 -18.83 -8.66 -4.71
CA GLU A 266 -17.95 -9.83 -4.75
C GLU A 266 -16.95 -9.74 -5.90
N SER A 267 -17.37 -9.23 -7.06
CA SER A 267 -16.47 -8.97 -8.17
C SER A 267 -15.34 -8.01 -7.77
N ILE A 268 -15.65 -6.96 -7.01
CA ILE A 268 -14.68 -6.01 -6.44
C ILE A 268 -13.70 -6.73 -5.52
N LEU A 269 -14.18 -7.60 -4.63
CA LEU A 269 -13.31 -8.37 -3.75
C LEU A 269 -12.31 -9.24 -4.51
N TYR A 270 -12.74 -9.91 -5.59
CA TYR A 270 -11.83 -10.69 -6.43
C TYR A 270 -10.84 -9.81 -7.21
N ALA A 271 -11.25 -8.62 -7.66
CA ALA A 271 -10.34 -7.67 -8.31
C ALA A 271 -9.30 -7.10 -7.34
N VAL A 272 -9.66 -6.84 -6.08
CA VAL A 272 -8.70 -6.45 -5.03
C VAL A 272 -7.70 -7.57 -4.79
N ARG A 273 -8.17 -8.82 -4.64
CA ARG A 273 -7.27 -9.99 -4.54
C ARG A 273 -6.33 -10.09 -5.74
N LEU A 274 -6.84 -9.83 -6.94
CA LEU A 274 -6.06 -9.83 -8.17
C LEU A 274 -5.01 -8.71 -8.19
N PHE A 275 -5.30 -7.52 -7.65
CA PHE A 275 -4.35 -6.42 -7.55
C PHE A 275 -3.11 -6.80 -6.74
N PHE A 276 -3.28 -7.52 -5.61
CA PHE A 276 -2.16 -8.00 -4.80
C PHE A 276 -1.36 -9.15 -5.44
N VAL A 277 -1.93 -9.85 -6.43
CA VAL A 277 -1.24 -10.92 -7.17
C VAL A 277 -0.51 -10.37 -8.40
N ASN A 278 -1.17 -9.47 -9.13
CA ASN A 278 -0.65 -8.90 -10.36
C ASN A 278 -1.21 -7.50 -10.61
N PRO A 279 -0.64 -6.46 -9.97
CA PRO A 279 -1.16 -5.11 -10.08
C PRO A 279 -1.10 -4.60 -11.52
N GLY A 280 -0.03 -4.91 -12.25
CA GLY A 280 0.12 -4.55 -13.67
C GLY A 280 -1.00 -5.10 -14.56
N PHE A 281 -1.51 -6.30 -14.28
CA PHE A 281 -2.65 -6.87 -15.02
C PHE A 281 -3.94 -6.09 -14.74
N VAL A 282 -4.27 -5.82 -13.48
CA VAL A 282 -5.47 -5.03 -13.13
C VAL A 282 -5.40 -3.63 -13.75
N LEU A 283 -4.21 -3.01 -13.70
CA LEU A 283 -3.99 -1.68 -14.24
C LEU A 283 -4.12 -1.62 -15.77
N LYS A 284 -3.80 -2.69 -16.51
CA LYS A 284 -3.81 -2.71 -17.99
C LYS A 284 -5.05 -3.37 -18.61
N LYS A 285 -5.56 -4.45 -18.02
CA LYS A 285 -6.52 -5.39 -18.65
C LYS A 285 -7.64 -5.87 -17.69
N GLY A 286 -7.77 -5.31 -16.49
CA GLY A 286 -8.73 -5.79 -15.50
C GLY A 286 -10.20 -5.75 -15.98
N PRO A 287 -11.08 -6.57 -15.38
CA PRO A 287 -12.46 -6.79 -15.86
C PRO A 287 -13.36 -5.56 -15.73
N MET A 288 -12.89 -4.52 -15.02
CA MET A 288 -13.63 -3.31 -14.68
C MET A 288 -13.32 -2.09 -15.56
N GLY A 289 -12.63 -2.23 -16.69
CA GLY A 289 -12.53 -1.18 -17.74
C GLY A 289 -12.41 0.26 -17.22
N LYS A 290 -13.33 1.16 -17.63
CA LYS A 290 -13.40 2.58 -17.18
C LYS A 290 -13.49 2.76 -15.66
N LEU A 291 -14.13 1.84 -14.93
CA LEU A 291 -14.27 1.91 -13.47
C LEU A 291 -12.92 1.71 -12.76
N SER A 292 -12.01 0.93 -13.35
CA SER A 292 -10.63 0.80 -12.86
C SER A 292 -9.88 2.14 -12.89
N ARG A 293 -10.20 3.06 -13.82
CA ARG A 293 -9.57 4.40 -13.86
C ARG A 293 -10.07 5.30 -12.74
N ILE A 294 -11.35 5.22 -12.40
CA ILE A 294 -11.96 6.00 -11.30
C ILE A 294 -11.42 5.50 -9.96
N LEU A 295 -11.42 4.17 -9.75
CA LEU A 295 -10.85 3.57 -8.55
C LEU A 295 -9.36 3.85 -8.40
N LYS A 296 -8.58 3.86 -9.49
CA LYS A 296 -7.17 4.30 -9.45
C LYS A 296 -7.02 5.74 -8.97
N ARG A 297 -7.82 6.67 -9.51
CA ARG A 297 -7.78 8.08 -9.10
C ARG A 297 -8.19 8.23 -7.63
N ALA A 298 -9.26 7.56 -7.21
CA ALA A 298 -9.73 7.58 -5.83
C ALA A 298 -8.67 7.01 -4.86
N MET A 299 -8.01 5.91 -5.22
CA MET A 299 -6.96 5.32 -4.40
C MET A 299 -5.71 6.21 -4.32
N ILE A 300 -5.31 6.84 -5.42
CA ILE A 300 -4.20 7.82 -5.42
C ILE A 300 -4.54 8.99 -4.50
N VAL A 301 -5.75 9.56 -4.64
CA VAL A 301 -6.22 10.66 -3.78
C VAL A 301 -6.24 10.25 -2.31
N LEU A 302 -6.76 9.07 -1.99
CA LEU A 302 -6.79 8.56 -0.61
C LEU A 302 -5.39 8.39 -0.03
N VAL A 303 -4.46 7.80 -0.78
CA VAL A 303 -3.07 7.62 -0.34
C VAL A 303 -2.39 8.99 -0.15
N SER A 304 -2.59 9.92 -1.08
CA SER A 304 -2.08 11.29 -0.95
C SER A 304 -2.61 12.01 0.28
N LEU A 305 -3.90 11.88 0.58
CA LEU A 305 -4.51 12.46 1.79
C LEU A 305 -3.93 11.85 3.07
N LEU A 306 -3.72 10.54 3.11
CA LEU A 306 -3.10 9.86 4.26
C LEU A 306 -1.65 10.31 4.47
N VAL A 307 -0.88 10.49 3.39
CA VAL A 307 0.50 11.02 3.47
C VAL A 307 0.49 12.47 3.96
N LEU A 308 -0.40 13.31 3.44
CA LEU A 308 -0.54 14.70 3.89
C LEU A 308 -0.95 14.80 5.37
N ALA A 309 -1.86 13.94 5.81
CA ALA A 309 -2.28 13.87 7.21
C ALA A 309 -1.12 13.44 8.13
N ALA A 310 -0.33 12.44 7.72
CA ALA A 310 0.86 12.02 8.47
C ALA A 310 1.93 13.11 8.52
N LEU A 311 2.16 13.82 7.42
CA LEU A 311 3.09 14.96 7.37
C LEU A 311 2.63 16.09 8.27
N TRP A 312 1.34 16.43 8.24
CA TRP A 312 0.76 17.45 9.12
C TRP A 312 0.91 17.08 10.59
N GLN A 313 0.59 15.83 10.96
CA GLN A 313 0.76 15.36 12.32
C GLN A 313 2.21 15.44 12.80
N LYS A 314 3.18 15.10 11.94
CA LYS A 314 4.61 15.27 12.26
C LYS A 314 4.97 16.73 12.50
N ILE A 315 4.54 17.65 11.63
CA ILE A 315 4.82 19.09 11.77
C ILE A 315 4.27 19.61 13.11
N MET A 316 3.05 19.24 13.46
CA MET A 316 2.45 19.64 14.75
C MET A 316 3.22 19.05 15.93
N SER A 317 3.58 17.76 15.89
CA SER A 317 4.33 17.11 16.97
C SER A 317 5.74 17.71 17.16
N ASP A 318 6.41 18.08 16.08
CA ASP A 318 7.76 18.67 16.14
C ASP A 318 7.72 20.06 16.79
N GLN A 319 6.60 20.78 16.74
CA GLN A 319 6.48 22.11 17.37
C GLN A 319 6.46 22.04 18.90
N ASP A 320 6.06 20.92 19.50
CA ASP A 320 5.97 20.78 20.96
C ASP A 320 7.16 19.99 21.54
N THR A 321 8.07 19.52 20.68
CA THR A 321 9.22 18.71 21.10
C THR A 321 10.46 19.57 21.27
N LEU A 322 10.93 19.74 22.51
CA LEU A 322 12.18 20.42 22.83
C LEU A 322 13.40 19.65 22.28
N GLU A 323 14.25 20.35 21.55
CA GLU A 323 15.55 19.87 21.06
C GLU A 323 16.68 20.55 21.83
N LEU A 324 17.74 19.79 22.15
CA LEU A 324 18.94 20.31 22.79
C LEU A 324 20.04 20.46 21.75
N SER A 325 20.66 21.63 21.68
CA SER A 325 21.82 21.89 20.83
C SER A 325 23.02 22.26 21.68
N PHE A 326 24.13 21.54 21.50
CA PHE A 326 25.36 21.74 22.27
C PHE A 326 26.41 22.47 21.43
N TYR A 327 26.91 23.57 21.96
CA TYR A 327 27.98 24.37 21.36
C TYR A 327 29.15 24.46 22.33
N HIS A 328 30.36 24.48 21.79
CA HIS A 328 31.58 24.51 22.58
C HIS A 328 32.40 25.74 22.22
N VAL A 329 32.66 26.58 23.22
CA VAL A 329 33.41 27.83 23.06
C VAL A 329 34.71 27.72 23.81
N LYS A 330 35.81 28.14 23.17
CA LYS A 330 37.13 28.16 23.79
C LYS A 330 37.61 29.58 23.98
N SER A 331 38.10 29.89 25.18
CA SER A 331 38.72 31.18 25.45
C SER A 331 39.90 31.05 26.41
N GLY A 332 40.99 31.76 26.11
CA GLY A 332 42.15 31.86 27.00
C GLY A 332 41.88 32.67 28.27
N LYS A 333 40.75 33.37 28.35
CA LYS A 333 40.31 34.13 29.53
C LYS A 333 39.61 33.26 30.57
N VAL A 334 39.27 32.01 30.22
CA VAL A 334 38.53 31.07 31.07
C VAL A 334 39.47 29.96 31.54
N ARG A 335 39.58 29.77 32.86
CA ARG A 335 40.46 28.78 33.51
C ARG A 335 39.72 27.49 33.85
N GLU A 336 38.54 27.63 34.45
CA GLU A 336 37.65 26.51 34.78
C GLU A 336 36.42 26.59 33.90
N GLY A 337 36.00 25.45 33.33
CA GLY A 337 34.85 25.43 32.44
C GLY A 337 33.56 25.82 33.16
N PHE A 338 32.63 26.40 32.41
CA PHE A 338 31.28 26.68 32.89
C PHE A 338 30.25 26.48 31.77
N ARG A 339 28.99 26.24 32.15
CA ARG A 339 27.88 25.99 31.24
C ARG A 339 26.86 27.11 31.27
N ILE A 340 26.47 27.57 30.08
CA ILE A 340 25.39 28.53 29.88
C ILE A 340 24.22 27.79 29.20
N ILE A 341 23.01 28.00 29.73
CA ILE A 341 21.79 27.61 29.04
C ILE A 341 21.12 28.86 28.49
N GLN A 342 20.96 28.92 27.17
CA GLN A 342 20.28 30.01 26.50
C GLN A 342 18.85 29.61 26.14
N LEU A 343 17.90 30.46 26.52
CA LEU A 343 16.49 30.40 26.15
C LEU A 343 16.11 31.68 25.39
N SER A 344 15.29 31.55 24.36
CA SER A 344 14.92 32.68 23.51
C SER A 344 13.56 32.47 22.86
N ASP A 345 12.88 33.55 22.53
CA ASP A 345 11.72 33.56 21.64
C ASP A 345 10.57 32.66 22.10
N LEU A 346 10.27 32.62 23.40
CA LEU A 346 9.20 31.76 23.96
C LEU A 346 7.81 32.12 23.42
N HIS A 347 7.55 33.41 23.20
CA HIS A 347 6.26 33.92 22.75
C HIS A 347 5.05 33.34 23.52
N LEU A 348 5.16 33.32 24.85
CA LEU A 348 4.14 32.79 25.77
C LEU A 348 3.78 31.31 25.56
N LYS A 349 4.60 30.57 24.81
CA LYS A 349 4.43 29.13 24.70
C LYS A 349 4.74 28.45 26.03
N GLU A 350 4.04 27.36 26.31
CA GLU A 350 4.31 26.49 27.45
C GLU A 350 4.74 25.10 27.00
N PHE A 351 5.74 24.55 27.67
CA PHE A 351 6.18 23.16 27.50
C PHE A 351 5.89 22.38 28.79
N GLY A 352 4.83 21.57 28.74
CA GLY A 352 4.20 21.05 29.94
C GLY A 352 3.37 22.10 30.67
N GLU A 353 2.62 21.67 31.68
CA GLU A 353 1.82 22.58 32.51
C GLU A 353 2.75 23.57 33.25
N ASN A 354 2.52 24.88 33.13
CA ASN A 354 3.34 25.94 33.73
C ASN A 354 4.85 25.85 33.38
N ASN A 355 5.18 25.42 32.16
CA ASN A 355 6.56 25.21 31.68
C ASN A 355 7.40 24.17 32.45
N GLN A 356 6.78 23.26 33.20
CA GLN A 356 7.51 22.27 34.00
C GLN A 356 8.46 21.40 33.17
N GLU A 357 8.09 20.98 31.95
CA GLU A 357 8.98 20.16 31.11
C GLU A 357 10.23 20.95 30.71
N LEU A 358 10.08 22.22 30.33
CA LEU A 358 11.20 23.11 30.01
C LEU A 358 12.13 23.29 31.21
N VAL A 359 11.57 23.62 32.38
CA VAL A 359 12.32 23.84 33.62
C VAL A 359 13.08 22.58 34.04
N GLU A 360 12.46 21.40 33.98
CA GLU A 360 13.11 20.13 34.29
C GLU A 360 14.28 19.84 33.35
N ARG A 361 14.12 20.10 32.04
CA ARG A 361 15.20 19.94 31.06
C ARG A 361 16.37 20.87 31.37
N VAL A 362 16.11 22.15 31.66
CA VAL A 362 17.15 23.11 32.04
C VAL A 362 17.86 22.65 33.32
N LYS A 363 17.11 22.22 34.34
CA LYS A 363 17.66 21.77 35.62
C LYS A 363 18.60 20.58 35.48
N ILE A 364 18.25 19.60 34.64
CA ILE A 364 19.07 18.39 34.39
C ILE A 364 20.41 18.75 33.72
N LEU A 365 20.47 19.88 33.00
CA LEU A 365 21.69 20.32 32.32
C LEU A 365 22.69 20.99 33.25
N GLU A 366 22.33 21.24 34.52
CA GLU A 366 23.19 21.83 35.55
C GLU A 366 23.89 23.12 35.08
N PRO A 367 23.13 24.17 34.69
CA PRO A 367 23.72 25.43 34.25
C PRO A 367 24.43 26.17 35.38
N ASP A 368 25.55 26.80 35.06
CA ASP A 368 26.12 27.86 35.89
C ASP A 368 25.42 29.20 35.64
N ILE A 369 25.00 29.45 34.40
CA ILE A 369 24.29 30.67 33.97
C ILE A 369 23.08 30.29 33.13
N ILE A 370 21.94 30.95 33.36
CA ILE A 370 20.81 30.94 32.42
C ILE A 370 20.74 32.30 31.73
N ALA A 371 20.80 32.31 30.40
CA ALA A 371 20.72 33.50 29.57
C ALA A 371 19.39 33.53 28.80
N ILE A 372 18.62 34.60 28.95
CA ILE A 372 17.39 34.83 28.19
C ILE A 372 17.64 35.95 27.18
N THR A 373 17.50 35.64 25.88
CA THR A 373 17.83 36.55 24.77
C THR A 373 16.61 37.17 24.11
N GLY A 374 15.53 37.39 24.87
CA GLY A 374 14.36 38.18 24.45
C GLY A 374 13.23 37.38 23.81
N ASP A 375 12.16 38.11 23.47
CA ASP A 375 10.95 37.61 22.80
C ASP A 375 10.22 36.50 23.57
N MET A 376 10.24 36.58 24.90
CA MET A 376 9.50 35.64 25.75
C MET A 376 8.01 35.98 25.81
N ASN A 377 7.66 37.26 25.66
CA ASN A 377 6.27 37.74 25.55
C ASN A 377 5.83 37.86 24.08
N MET A 378 4.55 38.17 23.88
CA MET A 378 4.00 38.65 22.61
C MET A 378 3.82 40.17 22.65
N GLU A 379 3.97 40.83 21.50
CA GLU A 379 3.78 42.28 21.39
C GLU A 379 2.31 42.61 21.63
N GLN A 380 2.04 43.69 22.36
CA GLN A 380 0.68 44.13 22.72
C GLN A 380 -0.07 43.11 23.59
N ASN A 381 0.64 42.25 24.32
CA ASN A 381 0.04 41.36 25.31
C ASN A 381 0.38 41.80 26.74
N ASP A 382 -0.65 42.24 27.46
CA ASP A 382 -0.54 42.70 28.85
C ASP A 382 -0.60 41.53 29.86
N ASP A 383 -0.97 40.31 29.42
CA ASP A 383 -0.95 39.09 30.23
C ASP A 383 0.30 38.25 29.93
N TYR A 384 1.34 38.51 30.73
CA TYR A 384 2.66 37.87 30.63
C TYR A 384 2.95 36.95 31.83
N HIS A 385 1.92 36.38 32.48
CA HIS A 385 2.12 35.50 33.65
C HIS A 385 3.00 34.28 33.31
N VAL A 386 2.87 33.71 32.11
CA VAL A 386 3.71 32.59 31.62
C VAL A 386 5.20 32.94 31.71
N VAL A 387 5.58 34.18 31.36
CA VAL A 387 6.97 34.65 31.44
C VAL A 387 7.41 34.77 32.89
N LEU A 388 6.57 35.37 33.75
CA LEU A 388 6.90 35.55 35.17
C LEU A 388 7.02 34.22 35.91
N ASP A 389 6.11 33.29 35.65
CA ASP A 389 6.07 31.97 36.27
C ASP A 389 7.28 31.13 35.84
N LEU A 390 7.70 31.22 34.57
CA LEU A 390 8.95 30.63 34.10
C LEU A 390 10.16 31.27 34.79
N CYS A 391 10.25 32.60 34.83
CA CYS A 391 11.38 33.31 35.45
C CYS A 391 11.54 32.92 36.93
N ARG A 392 10.44 32.86 37.70
CA ARG A 392 10.47 32.42 39.10
C ARG A 392 11.00 30.99 39.27
N GLN A 393 10.69 30.09 38.34
CA GLN A 393 11.20 28.73 38.39
C GLN A 393 12.68 28.64 37.99
N LEU A 394 13.14 29.45 37.02
CA LEU A 394 14.52 29.42 36.54
C LEU A 394 15.51 29.98 37.57
N VAL A 395 15.14 31.04 38.30
CA VAL A 395 16.00 31.61 39.37
C VAL A 395 16.18 30.67 40.56
N GLU A 396 15.33 29.65 40.71
CA GLU A 396 15.54 28.58 41.70
C GLU A 396 16.64 27.59 41.29
N ILE A 397 17.08 27.62 40.02
CA ILE A 397 18.14 26.76 39.49
C ILE A 397 19.51 27.43 39.64
N THR A 398 19.68 28.61 39.03
CA THR A 398 20.91 29.43 39.08
C THR A 398 20.56 30.88 38.69
N ASP A 399 21.56 31.77 38.68
CA ASP A 399 21.40 33.16 38.26
C ASP A 399 20.93 33.27 36.80
N VAL A 400 19.90 34.09 36.59
CA VAL A 400 19.24 34.30 35.30
C VAL A 400 19.51 35.72 34.83
N TYR A 401 20.06 35.86 33.63
CA TYR A 401 20.33 37.15 32.99
C TYR A 401 19.44 37.32 31.76
N TYR A 402 18.81 38.48 31.62
CA TYR A 402 17.75 38.70 30.65
C TYR A 402 17.97 39.99 29.87
N VAL A 403 17.92 39.88 28.54
CA VAL A 403 17.78 41.03 27.61
C VAL A 403 16.43 40.95 26.89
N MET A 404 15.76 42.09 26.69
CA MET A 404 14.46 42.15 26.03
C MET A 404 14.59 42.09 24.50
N GLY A 405 13.65 41.40 23.84
CA GLY A 405 13.49 41.42 22.38
C GLY A 405 12.55 42.54 21.92
N ASN A 406 12.25 42.61 20.62
CA ASN A 406 11.30 43.61 20.10
C ASN A 406 9.93 43.49 20.77
N HIS A 407 9.46 42.25 21.00
CA HIS A 407 8.11 42.05 21.50
C HIS A 407 7.92 42.67 22.90
N GLU A 408 8.90 42.57 23.78
CA GLU A 408 8.84 43.26 25.09
C GLU A 408 9.20 44.75 25.00
N LEU A 409 10.16 45.13 24.15
CA LEU A 409 10.65 46.51 24.03
C LEU A 409 9.57 47.47 23.55
N VAL A 410 8.74 47.06 22.59
CA VAL A 410 7.63 47.89 22.09
C VAL A 410 6.66 48.23 23.21
N ASP A 411 6.25 47.23 24.01
CA ASP A 411 5.30 47.45 25.11
C ASP A 411 5.91 48.27 26.25
N TYR A 412 7.20 48.05 26.54
CA TYR A 412 7.95 48.84 27.51
C TYR A 412 8.08 50.31 27.09
N ALA A 413 8.49 50.57 25.84
CA ALA A 413 8.69 51.92 25.31
C ALA A 413 7.41 52.75 25.33
N HIS A 414 6.26 52.12 25.05
CA HIS A 414 4.95 52.75 25.09
C HIS A 414 4.33 52.80 26.51
N ARG A 415 5.03 52.31 27.54
CA ARG A 415 4.56 52.19 28.93
C ARG A 415 3.23 51.45 29.05
N ARG A 416 3.01 50.44 28.19
CA ARG A 416 1.79 49.62 28.21
C ARG A 416 1.81 48.64 29.38
N THR A 417 2.98 48.07 29.65
CA THR A 417 3.17 47.05 30.69
C THR A 417 4.28 47.46 31.65
N ARG A 418 4.36 46.76 32.79
CA ARG A 418 5.46 46.83 33.76
C ARG A 418 6.35 45.59 33.66
N ILE A 419 6.39 44.97 32.48
CA ILE A 419 6.98 43.65 32.28
C ILE A 419 8.43 43.61 32.77
N ARG A 420 9.22 44.66 32.49
CA ARG A 420 10.59 44.79 32.99
C ARG A 420 10.65 44.75 34.51
N GLU A 421 9.93 45.66 35.19
CA GLU A 421 9.98 45.74 36.65
C GLU A 421 9.41 44.49 37.32
N ASP A 422 8.46 43.82 36.68
CA ASP A 422 7.85 42.60 37.21
C ASP A 422 8.73 41.38 37.01
N ILE A 423 9.48 41.28 35.89
CA ILE A 423 10.53 40.26 35.70
C ILE A 423 11.66 40.48 36.70
N GLU A 424 12.13 41.71 36.88
CA GLU A 424 13.22 42.02 37.82
C GLU A 424 12.84 41.62 39.27
N LYS A 425 11.57 41.81 39.68
CA LYS A 425 11.07 41.36 40.99
C LYS A 425 11.08 39.84 41.19
N THR A 426 11.21 39.04 40.12
CA THR A 426 11.35 37.59 40.25
C THR A 426 12.74 37.19 40.72
N GLY A 427 13.73 38.09 40.67
CA GLY A 427 15.13 37.80 40.97
C GLY A 427 16.04 37.72 39.74
N VAL A 428 15.47 37.92 38.54
CA VAL A 428 16.21 37.96 37.27
C VAL A 428 17.05 39.25 37.17
N HIS A 429 18.29 39.12 36.70
CA HIS A 429 19.19 40.22 36.37
C HIS A 429 18.83 40.80 34.99
N MET A 430 18.10 41.92 34.99
CA MET A 430 17.71 42.61 33.76
C MET A 430 18.87 43.46 33.22
N LEU A 431 19.39 43.11 32.04
CA LEU A 431 20.49 43.82 31.39
C LEU A 431 19.95 44.76 30.30
N PHE A 432 19.96 46.06 30.57
CA PHE A 432 19.43 47.11 29.69
C PHE A 432 20.53 48.10 29.33
N ASN A 433 21.26 47.85 28.24
CA ASN A 433 22.49 48.59 27.89
C ASN A 433 23.41 48.71 29.10
N HIS A 434 23.55 47.61 29.82
CA HIS A 434 24.23 47.49 31.10
C HIS A 434 25.03 46.20 31.14
N ALA A 435 26.07 46.19 31.95
CA ALA A 435 26.89 45.01 32.17
C ALA A 435 27.30 44.91 33.64
N GLU A 436 27.39 43.67 34.10
CA GLU A 436 27.72 43.31 35.48
C GLU A 436 28.98 42.43 35.47
N MET A 437 29.88 42.67 36.42
CA MET A 437 31.01 41.77 36.65
C MET A 437 30.56 40.67 37.59
N ILE A 438 30.66 39.42 37.14
CA ILE A 438 30.21 38.25 37.89
C ILE A 438 31.36 37.25 37.99
N GLN A 439 31.31 36.41 39.02
CA GLN A 439 32.30 35.38 39.24
C GLN A 439 31.63 34.00 39.10
N VAL A 440 32.03 33.25 38.08
CA VAL A 440 31.58 31.87 37.88
C VAL A 440 32.78 30.95 38.00
N ASN A 441 32.74 30.05 38.99
CA ASN A 441 33.90 29.29 39.43
C ASN A 441 35.07 30.24 39.76
N THR A 442 36.20 30.10 39.08
CA THR A 442 37.38 30.98 39.24
C THR A 442 37.52 32.05 38.15
N ASN A 443 36.48 32.26 37.33
CA ASN A 443 36.52 33.16 36.18
C ASN A 443 35.78 34.47 36.44
N ASP A 444 36.38 35.58 36.02
CA ASP A 444 35.70 36.87 35.94
C ASP A 444 34.99 36.97 34.58
N ILE A 445 33.67 37.07 34.61
CA ILE A 445 32.81 37.21 33.42
C ILE A 445 32.18 38.60 33.45
N TYR A 446 32.32 39.34 32.35
CA TYR A 446 31.63 40.60 32.16
C TYR A 446 30.40 40.37 31.28
N ILE A 447 29.27 40.12 31.93
CA ILE A 447 28.02 39.84 31.25
C ILE A 447 27.31 41.14 30.91
N GLY A 448 27.02 41.36 29.63
CA GLY A 448 26.39 42.58 29.12
C GLY A 448 25.10 42.29 28.38
N GLY A 449 24.16 43.23 28.41
CA GLY A 449 22.93 43.18 27.62
C GLY A 449 22.81 44.38 26.71
N LEU A 450 22.82 44.16 25.40
CA LEU A 450 22.55 45.19 24.40
C LEU A 450 21.08 45.07 23.95
N ILE A 451 20.33 46.14 24.12
CA ILE A 451 18.93 46.23 23.70
C ILE A 451 18.78 47.09 22.44
N ASN A 452 17.56 47.13 21.90
CA ASN A 452 17.13 47.85 20.69
C ASN A 452 17.60 47.20 19.39
N GLU A 453 16.88 47.52 18.33
CA GLU A 453 17.21 47.16 16.95
C GLU A 453 18.51 47.87 16.47
N PRO A 454 19.27 47.25 15.54
CA PRO A 454 20.50 47.84 15.00
C PRO A 454 20.33 49.27 14.47
N TYR A 455 19.20 49.59 13.83
CA TYR A 455 18.96 50.94 13.29
C TYR A 455 18.88 52.03 14.39
N ASN A 456 18.59 51.62 15.64
CA ASN A 456 18.45 52.46 16.82
C ASN A 456 19.70 52.46 17.72
N TYR A 457 20.77 51.78 17.30
CA TYR A 457 21.98 51.53 18.09
C TYR A 457 22.59 52.79 18.73
N VAL A 458 22.61 53.90 17.99
CA VAL A 458 23.16 55.18 18.48
C VAL A 458 22.15 55.96 19.31
N GLU A 459 20.90 56.05 18.85
CA GLU A 459 19.87 56.91 19.45
C GLU A 459 19.56 56.55 20.90
N TYR A 460 19.52 55.25 21.21
CA TYR A 460 19.15 54.74 22.53
C TYR A 460 20.34 54.28 23.38
N GLY A 461 21.54 54.78 23.06
CA GLY A 461 22.73 54.63 23.89
C GLY A 461 23.48 53.30 23.78
N GLY A 462 23.10 52.42 22.85
CA GLY A 462 23.77 51.15 22.59
C GLY A 462 25.24 51.34 22.24
N LYS A 463 25.56 52.28 21.35
CA LYS A 463 26.95 52.61 21.00
C LYS A 463 27.78 53.02 22.22
N ARG A 464 27.23 53.90 23.06
CA ARG A 464 27.95 54.37 24.26
C ARG A 464 28.22 53.21 25.22
N PHE A 465 27.25 52.33 25.41
CA PHE A 465 27.41 51.12 26.21
C PHE A 465 28.51 50.22 25.64
N MET A 466 28.47 49.91 24.35
CA MET A 466 29.46 49.03 23.72
C MET A 466 30.87 49.62 23.74
N ASP A 467 31.03 50.93 23.49
CA ASP A 467 32.34 51.64 23.57
C ASP A 467 33.00 51.52 24.96
N GLU A 468 32.19 51.36 26.01
CA GLU A 468 32.65 51.13 27.39
C GLU A 468 32.83 49.63 27.68
N TYR A 469 31.87 48.81 27.26
CA TYR A 469 31.83 47.36 27.48
C TYR A 469 33.08 46.65 26.96
N VAL A 470 33.50 46.98 25.73
CA VAL A 470 34.63 46.31 25.06
C VAL A 470 35.99 46.59 25.71
N ARG A 471 36.09 47.59 26.60
CA ARG A 471 37.35 47.94 27.30
C ARG A 471 37.70 46.97 28.42
N SER A 472 36.78 46.09 28.81
CA SER A 472 37.03 45.07 29.82
C SER A 472 37.91 43.95 29.27
N GLU A 473 38.92 43.58 30.05
CA GLU A 473 39.82 42.45 29.77
C GLU A 473 39.23 41.10 30.22
N ALA A 474 38.14 41.13 31.01
CA ALA A 474 37.41 39.93 31.44
C ALA A 474 36.79 39.19 30.24
N PHE A 475 36.32 37.95 30.48
CA PHE A 475 35.58 37.22 29.46
C PHE A 475 34.23 37.91 29.21
N LYS A 476 34.03 38.42 27.99
CA LYS A 476 32.85 39.21 27.63
C LYS A 476 31.76 38.31 27.06
N LEU A 477 30.70 38.11 27.85
CA LEU A 477 29.47 37.44 27.44
C LEU A 477 28.40 38.49 27.12
N LEU A 478 28.03 38.64 25.85
CA LEU A 478 27.01 39.60 25.41
C LEU A 478 25.68 38.90 25.12
N LEU A 479 24.62 39.34 25.79
CA LEU A 479 23.25 38.99 25.43
C LEU A 479 22.69 40.08 24.52
N VAL A 480 22.25 39.70 23.32
CA VAL A 480 21.69 40.63 22.35
C VAL A 480 20.66 39.92 21.49
N HIS A 481 19.44 40.43 21.41
CA HIS A 481 18.37 39.73 20.72
C HIS A 481 18.66 39.55 19.21
N TYR A 482 19.12 40.62 18.54
CA TYR A 482 19.32 40.67 17.09
C TYR A 482 20.72 40.16 16.67
N PRO A 483 20.83 39.05 15.93
CA PRO A 483 22.09 38.66 15.32
C PRO A 483 22.56 39.63 14.22
N GLU A 484 21.67 40.45 13.67
CA GLU A 484 21.93 41.44 12.61
C GLU A 484 22.98 42.48 13.01
N TYR A 485 23.17 42.74 14.31
CA TYR A 485 24.27 43.58 14.80
C TYR A 485 25.66 43.11 14.34
N PHE A 486 25.85 41.79 14.16
CA PHE A 486 27.11 41.21 13.71
C PHE A 486 27.25 41.18 12.18
N MET A 487 26.28 41.74 11.46
CA MET A 487 26.38 42.04 10.03
C MET A 487 26.73 43.53 9.78
N GLY A 488 27.09 44.26 10.85
CA GLY A 488 27.36 45.70 10.80
C GLY A 488 28.05 46.22 12.06
N GLU A 489 27.30 46.84 12.97
CA GLU A 489 27.83 47.67 14.06
C GLU A 489 28.76 46.94 15.04
N LEU A 490 28.58 45.63 15.20
CA LEU A 490 29.38 44.78 16.10
C LEU A 490 30.30 43.79 15.38
N GLU A 491 30.35 43.80 14.04
CA GLU A 491 31.12 42.84 13.24
C GLU A 491 32.61 42.78 13.64
N ASP A 492 33.21 43.92 13.97
CA ASP A 492 34.63 44.05 14.37
C ASP A 492 34.82 44.26 15.88
N MET A 493 33.78 44.10 16.69
CA MET A 493 33.87 44.31 18.14
C MET A 493 34.45 43.06 18.82
N PRO A 494 35.37 43.21 19.80
CA PRO A 494 36.04 42.07 20.42
C PRO A 494 35.19 41.46 21.55
N VAL A 495 34.06 40.81 21.22
CA VAL A 495 33.17 40.13 22.17
C VAL A 495 33.53 38.66 22.23
N ASP A 496 33.84 38.11 23.41
CA ASP A 496 34.31 36.71 23.49
C ASP A 496 33.21 35.68 23.14
N LEU A 497 31.96 35.96 23.55
CA LEU A 497 30.78 35.17 23.21
C LEU A 497 29.53 36.05 23.18
N ALA A 498 28.77 36.00 22.10
CA ALA A 498 27.46 36.62 21.99
C ALA A 498 26.36 35.57 21.83
N LEU A 499 25.23 35.78 22.51
CA LEU A 499 24.06 34.93 22.46
C LEU A 499 22.88 35.71 21.87
N CYS A 500 22.30 35.19 20.78
CA CYS A 500 21.25 35.84 19.99
C CYS A 500 19.99 34.98 19.83
N GLY A 501 18.86 35.64 19.58
CA GLY A 501 17.57 35.05 19.23
C GLY A 501 17.07 35.54 17.87
N HIS A 502 15.80 35.91 17.79
CA HIS A 502 15.16 36.70 16.73
C HIS A 502 14.96 36.00 15.38
N ALA A 503 15.98 35.29 14.89
CA ALA A 503 15.96 34.71 13.54
C ALA A 503 15.10 33.44 13.43
N HIS A 504 14.62 32.90 14.56
CA HIS A 504 13.75 31.73 14.65
C HIS A 504 14.22 30.49 13.85
N GLY A 505 15.52 30.29 13.62
CA GLY A 505 16.01 29.18 12.80
C GLY A 505 15.58 29.23 11.33
N GLY A 506 15.13 30.40 10.85
CA GLY A 506 14.60 30.58 9.50
C GLY A 506 13.20 30.01 9.26
N ILE A 507 12.42 29.76 10.33
CA ILE A 507 11.03 29.24 10.39
C ILE A 507 10.87 27.84 9.78
N VAL A 508 11.18 27.68 8.50
CA VAL A 508 11.25 26.43 7.75
C VAL A 508 12.71 26.10 7.49
N ARG A 509 13.12 24.89 7.85
CA ARG A 509 14.48 24.40 7.59
C ARG A 509 14.49 23.30 6.54
N ILE A 510 15.34 23.47 5.54
CA ILE A 510 15.60 22.46 4.52
C ILE A 510 16.88 21.71 4.89
N PRO A 511 16.86 20.38 4.99
CA PRO A 511 18.07 19.61 5.26
C PRO A 511 19.22 20.01 4.33
N TYR A 512 20.41 20.24 4.91
CA TYR A 512 21.64 20.68 4.24
C TYR A 512 21.65 22.11 3.66
N LEU A 513 20.49 22.77 3.55
CA LEU A 513 20.37 24.14 3.02
C LEU A 513 20.14 25.19 4.11
N GLY A 514 19.69 24.78 5.30
CA GLY A 514 19.48 25.66 6.45
C GLY A 514 18.09 26.32 6.46
N GLY A 515 17.99 27.45 7.15
CA GLY A 515 16.76 28.25 7.28
C GLY A 515 16.33 28.89 5.95
N VAL A 516 15.02 29.00 5.74
CA VAL A 516 14.45 29.55 4.50
C VAL A 516 14.16 31.03 4.62
N TYR A 517 13.67 31.52 5.75
CA TYR A 517 13.27 32.92 5.91
C TYR A 517 13.41 33.40 7.36
N ALA A 518 14.08 34.51 7.58
CA ALA A 518 14.06 35.26 8.85
C ALA A 518 13.59 36.70 8.58
N THR A 519 12.91 37.30 9.57
CA THR A 519 12.17 38.57 9.40
C THR A 519 13.03 39.70 8.84
N ASP A 520 14.21 39.93 9.42
CA ASP A 520 15.08 41.07 9.06
C ASP A 520 16.20 40.72 8.08
N GLN A 521 16.42 39.43 7.80
CA GLN A 521 17.43 38.94 6.85
C GLN A 521 16.84 38.48 5.51
N GLY A 522 15.53 38.26 5.43
CA GLY A 522 14.83 37.78 4.24
C GLY A 522 15.08 36.29 3.96
N PHE A 523 15.14 35.92 2.67
CA PHE A 523 15.29 34.52 2.25
C PHE A 523 16.73 34.01 2.35
N PHE A 524 16.90 32.79 2.83
CA PHE A 524 18.18 32.13 3.09
C PHE A 524 19.10 32.96 4.01
N PRO A 525 18.62 33.27 5.23
CA PRO A 525 19.34 34.10 6.19
C PRO A 525 20.71 33.50 6.57
N PRO A 526 21.82 34.27 6.45
CA PRO A 526 23.16 33.80 6.81
C PRO A 526 23.31 33.53 8.31
N LEU A 527 22.60 34.28 9.16
CA LEU A 527 22.68 34.22 10.61
C LEU A 527 21.33 33.79 11.21
N SER A 528 20.93 32.53 10.97
CA SER A 528 19.62 32.03 11.41
C SER A 528 19.62 31.08 12.60
N GLU A 529 20.73 30.41 12.87
CA GLU A 529 20.89 29.47 13.98
C GLU A 529 22.37 29.14 14.18
N GLY A 530 22.71 28.52 15.30
CA GLY A 530 23.98 27.85 15.49
C GLY A 530 25.12 28.79 15.84
N GLN A 531 26.33 28.23 15.87
CA GLN A 531 27.57 28.94 16.19
C GLN A 531 28.22 29.51 14.93
N HIS A 532 28.56 30.79 14.97
CA HIS A 532 29.25 31.53 13.92
C HIS A 532 30.51 32.18 14.50
N GLU A 533 31.61 32.11 13.76
CA GLU A 533 32.82 32.86 14.07
C GLU A 533 32.82 34.11 13.18
N ILE A 534 32.63 35.27 13.79
CA ILE A 534 32.55 36.57 13.12
C ILE A 534 33.71 37.41 13.65
N ASN A 535 34.79 37.47 12.86
CA ASN A 535 36.06 38.10 13.21
C ASN A 535 36.54 37.67 14.61
N ASP A 536 36.52 38.60 15.58
CA ASP A 536 37.00 38.39 16.95
C ASP A 536 35.90 37.84 17.89
N SER A 537 34.70 37.55 17.37
CA SER A 537 33.54 37.14 18.15
C SER A 537 33.02 35.75 17.79
N VAL A 538 32.61 35.00 18.82
CA VAL A 538 31.79 33.79 18.65
C VAL A 538 30.34 34.17 18.91
N VAL A 539 29.46 33.94 17.93
CA VAL A 539 28.04 34.30 18.00
C VAL A 539 27.21 33.02 17.92
N ILE A 540 26.39 32.77 18.94
CA ILE A 540 25.47 31.62 18.97
C ILE A 540 24.04 32.14 18.85
N ILE A 541 23.33 31.63 17.84
CA ILE A 541 21.98 32.06 17.50
C ILE A 541 21.02 30.93 17.82
N SER A 542 20.09 31.17 18.73
CA SER A 542 19.03 30.25 19.07
C SER A 542 17.97 30.23 17.97
N ARG A 543 17.44 29.03 17.68
CA ARG A 543 16.24 28.87 16.85
C ARG A 543 14.96 29.31 17.56
N GLY A 544 15.03 29.60 18.85
CA GLY A 544 13.89 30.00 19.65
C GLY A 544 12.99 28.84 20.08
N LEU A 545 12.22 29.08 21.14
CA LEU A 545 11.31 28.10 21.74
C LEU A 545 9.90 28.14 21.12
N GLY A 546 9.37 29.33 20.87
CA GLY A 546 8.03 29.57 20.37
C GLY A 546 7.99 30.02 18.91
N GLN A 547 6.87 30.64 18.54
CA GLN A 547 6.66 31.30 17.26
C GLN A 547 5.68 32.46 17.46
N SER A 548 5.93 33.62 16.84
CA SER A 548 5.01 34.76 16.79
C SER A 548 4.26 34.88 15.46
N HIS A 549 4.57 34.01 14.50
CA HIS A 549 4.08 34.07 13.12
C HIS A 549 2.95 33.05 12.86
N PRO A 550 2.08 33.28 11.86
CA PRO A 550 0.93 32.41 11.58
C PRO A 550 1.31 31.08 10.89
N PHE A 551 2.56 30.91 10.45
CA PHE A 551 3.01 29.73 9.74
C PHE A 551 3.66 28.72 10.69
N PRO A 552 3.38 27.42 10.53
CA PRO A 552 4.00 26.40 11.35
C PRO A 552 5.51 26.31 11.08
N ARG A 553 6.31 26.15 12.13
CA ARG A 553 7.72 25.75 12.01
C ARG A 553 7.82 24.36 11.36
N ILE A 554 8.71 24.18 10.37
CA ILE A 554 8.91 22.91 9.64
C ILE A 554 10.37 22.50 9.73
N ASN A 555 10.64 21.29 10.26
CA ASN A 555 11.99 20.78 10.57
C ASN A 555 12.82 21.73 11.45
N ASN A 556 12.15 22.55 12.24
CA ASN A 556 12.73 23.61 13.04
C ASN A 556 12.12 23.55 14.43
N LYS A 557 12.58 22.58 15.22
CA LYS A 557 12.04 22.32 16.56
C LYS A 557 12.41 23.45 17.53
N PRO A 558 11.58 23.71 18.56
CA PRO A 558 11.96 24.50 19.72
C PRO A 558 13.31 24.06 20.27
N GLU A 559 14.17 25.02 20.57
CA GLU A 559 15.55 24.74 20.93
C GLU A 559 15.90 25.29 22.32
N ILE A 560 16.55 24.45 23.11
CA ILE A 560 17.33 24.86 24.28
C ILE A 560 18.80 24.81 23.85
N VAL A 561 19.46 25.95 23.92
CA VAL A 561 20.86 26.09 23.54
C VAL A 561 21.72 25.84 24.79
N VAL A 562 22.67 24.92 24.66
CA VAL A 562 23.65 24.58 25.69
C VAL A 562 25.02 25.02 25.21
N VAL A 563 25.65 25.93 25.94
CA VAL A 563 26.97 26.45 25.61
C VAL A 563 27.94 26.07 26.70
N ASP A 564 28.90 25.24 26.32
CA ASP A 564 29.96 24.75 27.18
C ASP A 564 31.24 25.56 26.89
N VAL A 565 31.62 26.42 27.84
CA VAL A 565 32.82 27.27 27.71
C VAL A 565 33.97 26.60 28.42
N ASN A 566 35.01 26.18 27.67
CA ASN A 566 36.15 25.40 28.19
C ASN A 566 35.74 24.15 29.01
N TRP A 567 34.56 23.56 28.75
CA TRP A 567 34.11 22.31 29.37
C TRP A 567 34.79 21.13 28.66
N TYR A 568 35.33 20.17 29.40
CA TYR A 568 36.08 19.01 28.89
C TYR A 568 35.43 17.69 29.24
#